data_AF-A0A380QP07-F1
#
_entry.id   AF-A0A380QP07-F1
#
_cell.length_a   1.000
_cell.length_b   1.000
_cell.length_c   1.000
_cell.angle_alpha   90.00
_cell.angle_beta   90.00
_cell.angle_gamma   90.00
#
_symmetry.space_group_name_H-M   'P 1'
#
loop_
_entity.id
_entity.type
_entity.pdbx_description
1 polymer ?
#
loop_
_entity_poly.entity_id
_entity_poly.type
_entity_poly.pdbx_seq_one_letter_code
_entity_poly.pdbx_strand_id
1 'polypeptide(L)' 'MTMGHQVGVQLFSVGVCILWSAVVAFIAFKIADVIVGLRVPEEQEREGLDVNSHGENAYNQ' A
#
# COMPACT_ATOMS: atom_id res chain seq x y z
N MET A 1 -27.52 -17.52 22.61
CA MET A 1 -26.67 -16.50 21.94
C MET A 1 -27.53 -15.30 21.59
N THR A 2 -27.06 -14.08 21.85
CA THR A 2 -27.80 -12.84 21.54
C THR A 2 -27.20 -12.15 20.32
N MET A 3 -28.00 -11.33 19.62
CA MET A 3 -27.52 -10.55 18.48
C MET A 3 -26.37 -9.61 18.85
N GLY A 4 -26.42 -8.98 20.04
CA GLY A 4 -25.36 -8.10 20.52
C GLY A 4 -24.00 -8.81 20.66
N HIS A 5 -23.99 -10.06 21.13
CA HIS A 5 -22.77 -10.85 21.21
C HIS A 5 -22.18 -11.14 19.82
N GLN A 6 -23.01 -11.49 18.83
CA GLN A 6 -22.54 -11.77 17.47
C GLN A 6 -21.93 -10.52 16.81
N VAL A 7 -22.57 -9.36 16.95
CA VAL A 7 -22.03 -8.08 16.43
C VAL A 7 -20.69 -7.75 17.08
N GLY A 8 -20.56 -7.95 18.41
CA GLY A 8 -19.30 -7.73 19.12
C GLY A 8 -18.15 -8.58 18.59
N VAL A 9 -18.40 -9.87 18.33
CA VAL A 9 -17.40 -10.77 17.74
C VAL A 9 -16.99 -10.32 16.33
N GLN A 10 -17.93 -9.87 15.50
CA GLN A 10 -17.61 -9.41 14.15
C GLN A 10 -16.76 -8.13 14.16
N LEU A 11 -17.08 -7.18 15.03
CA LEU A 11 -16.27 -5.96 15.20
C LEU A 11 -14.85 -6.29 15.65
N PHE A 12 -14.69 -7.23 16.58
CA PHE A 12 -13.38 -7.70 16.98
C PHE A 12 -12.61 -8.31 15.81
N SER A 13 -13.24 -9.20 15.03
CA SER A 13 -12.63 -9.81 13.85
C SER A 13 -12.17 -8.78 12.82
N VAL A 14 -13.00 -7.77 12.53
CA VAL A 14 -12.62 -6.66 11.62
C VAL A 14 -11.42 -5.89 12.19
N GLY A 15 -11.43 -5.58 13.48
CA GLY A 15 -10.30 -4.91 14.14
C GLY A 15 -9.00 -5.70 14.03
N VAL A 16 -9.06 -7.02 14.21
CA VAL A 16 -7.91 -7.92 14.02
C VAL A 16 -7.41 -7.89 12.58
N CYS A 17 -8.31 -7.97 11.59
CA CYS A 17 -7.92 -7.91 10.17
C CYS A 17 -7.23 -6.59 9.82
N ILE A 18 -7.76 -5.46 10.29
CA ILE A 18 -7.17 -4.13 10.05
C ILE A 18 -5.78 -4.07 10.68
N LEU A 19 -5.65 -4.44 11.95
CA LEU A 19 -4.38 -4.35 12.67
C LEU A 19 -3.33 -5.27 12.05
N TRP A 20 -3.69 -6.52 11.76
CA TRP A 20 -2.79 -7.49 11.17
C TRP A 20 -2.30 -7.05 9.79
N SER A 21 -3.24 -6.67 8.89
CA SER A 21 -2.88 -6.24 7.54
C SER A 21 -2.05 -4.96 7.55
N ALA A 22 -2.38 -3.99 8.39
CA ALA A 22 -1.62 -2.75 8.53
C ALA A 22 -0.19 -3.00 9.04
N VAL A 23 -0.02 -3.80 10.10
CA VAL A 23 1.30 -4.08 10.69
C VAL A 23 2.17 -4.87 9.72
N VAL A 24 1.64 -5.95 9.13
CA VAL A 24 2.40 -6.79 8.20
C VAL A 24 2.77 -5.99 6.94
N ALA A 25 1.83 -5.24 6.36
CA ALA A 25 2.12 -4.39 5.20
C ALA A 25 3.15 -3.32 5.54
N PHE A 26 3.04 -2.65 6.69
CA PHE A 26 4.00 -1.65 7.12
C PHE A 26 5.42 -2.22 7.23
N ILE A 27 5.57 -3.38 7.88
CA ILE A 27 6.88 -4.03 8.02
C ILE A 27 7.42 -4.44 6.64
N ALA A 28 6.61 -5.10 5.81
CA ALA A 28 7.03 -5.57 4.49
C ALA A 28 7.46 -4.40 3.59
N PHE A 29 6.65 -3.34 3.50
CA PHE A 29 6.99 -2.16 2.71
C PHE A 29 8.18 -1.41 3.29
N LYS A 30 8.32 -1.32 4.62
CA LYS A 30 9.51 -0.68 5.22
C LYS A 30 10.80 -1.44 4.89
N ILE A 31 10.76 -2.77 4.92
CA ILE A 31 11.90 -3.61 4.52
C ILE A 31 12.20 -3.41 3.03
N ALA A 32 11.19 -3.45 2.16
CA ALA A 32 11.38 -3.23 0.73
C ALA A 32 11.97 -1.83 0.43
N ASP A 33 11.50 -0.80 1.13
CA ASP A 33 11.99 0.57 0.98
C ASP A 33 13.49 0.70 1.32
N VAL A 34 13.95 0.00 2.36
CA VAL A 34 15.36 0.02 2.77
C VAL A 34 16.25 -0.82 1.84
N ILE A 35 15.74 -1.93 1.28
CA ILE A 35 16.56 -2.86 0.48
C ILE A 35 16.62 -2.43 -1.00
N VAL A 36 15.49 -2.05 -1.60
CA VAL A 36 15.40 -1.74 -3.03
C VAL A 36 14.97 -0.30 -3.33
N GLY A 37 14.31 0.37 -2.37
CA GLY A 37 13.64 1.65 -2.59
C GLY A 37 12.27 1.45 -3.25
N LEU A 38 11.20 1.97 -2.62
CA LEU A 38 9.82 1.80 -3.14
C LEU A 38 9.33 2.95 -4.04
N ARG A 39 9.92 4.14 -3.92
CA ARG A 39 9.48 5.34 -4.63
C ARG A 39 10.62 5.89 -5.48
N VAL A 40 10.29 6.29 -6.72
CA VAL A 40 11.24 6.96 -7.61
C VAL A 40 11.57 8.37 -7.08
N PRO A 41 12.71 8.97 -7.48
CA PRO A 41 13.02 10.36 -7.15
C PRO A 41 11.94 11.35 -7.62
N GLU A 42 11.77 12.47 -6.91
CA GLU A 42 10.72 13.47 -7.18
C GLU A 42 10.75 14.03 -8.61
N GLU A 43 11.95 14.21 -9.18
CA GLU A 43 12.13 14.64 -10.57
C GLU A 43 11.49 13.65 -11.57
N GLN A 44 11.77 12.36 -11.40
CA GLN A 44 11.20 11.30 -12.24
C GLN A 44 9.70 11.14 -12.03
N GLU A 45 9.21 11.36 -10.80
CA GLU A 45 7.78 11.34 -10.51
C GLU A 45 7.05 12.51 -11.18
N ARG A 46 7.68 13.70 -11.25
CA ARG A 46 7.12 14.90 -11.90
C ARG A 46 7.10 14.80 -13.42
N GLU A 47 8.16 14.27 -14.02
CA GLU A 47 8.25 14.08 -15.46
C GLU A 47 7.40 12.91 -15.97
N GLY A 48 7.17 11.92 -15.10
CA GLY A 48 6.34 10.75 -15.37
C GLY A 48 7.16 9.47 -15.58
N LEU A 49 6.61 8.36 -15.08
CA LEU A 49 7.25 7.04 -15.15
C LEU A 49 7.25 6.44 -16.56
N ASP A 50 6.33 6.87 -17.43
CA ASP A 50 6.33 6.41 -18.82
C ASP A 50 7.62 6.88 -19.51
N VAL A 51 7.98 8.16 -19.34
CA VAL A 51 9.20 8.73 -19.90
C VAL A 51 10.44 8.18 -19.18
N ASN A 52 10.45 8.23 -17.85
CA ASN A 52 11.65 7.91 -17.06
C ASN A 52 11.92 6.42 -16.88
N SER A 53 10.90 5.56 -16.84
CA SER A 53 11.04 4.11 -16.60
C SER A 53 10.78 3.25 -17.84
N HIS A 54 9.99 3.74 -18.80
CA HIS A 54 9.62 2.96 -19.99
C HIS A 54 10.13 3.58 -21.30
N GLY A 55 10.64 4.82 -21.29
CA GLY A 55 11.13 5.52 -22.49
C GLY A 55 10.02 5.90 -23.47
N GLU A 56 8.77 5.90 -23.00
CA GLU A 56 7.58 6.15 -23.81
C GLU A 56 6.92 7.46 -23.38
N ASN A 57 6.43 8.25 -24.33
CA ASN A 57 5.47 9.31 -24.04
C ASN A 57 4.06 8.76 -24.31
N ALA A 58 3.24 8.65 -23.27
CA ALA A 58 1.85 8.17 -23.41
C ALA A 58 1.02 9.04 -24.38
N TYR A 59 1.39 10.30 -24.54
CA TYR A 59 0.76 11.23 -25.47
C TYR A 59 1.83 11.96 -26.27
N ASN A 60 1.89 11.68 -27.58
CA ASN A 60 2.54 12.54 -28.55
C ASN A 60 1.52 13.59 -29.00
N GLN A 61 1.52 14.79 -28.40
CA GLN A 61 0.89 15.95 -29.03
C GLN A 61 1.86 16.58 -30.03
#